data_AF-A0A958FZP8-F1
#
_entry.id   AF-A0A958FZP8-F1
#
_cell.length_a   1.000
_cell.length_b   1.000
_cell.length_c   1.000
_cell.angle_alpha   90.00
_cell.angle_beta   90.00
_cell.angle_gamma   90.00
#
_symmetry.space_group_name_H-M   'P 1'
#
loop_
_entity.id
_entity.type
_entity.pdbx_description
1 polymer ?
#
loop_
_entity_poly.entity_id
_entity_poly.type
_entity_poly.pdbx_seq_one_letter_code
_entity_poly.pdbx_strand_id
1 'polypeptide(L)'
;MTEYRIPFESYSWDIDDYRDVQDFLERGAIPRSIAREIRQPRPPRIIGVYGWWGAGKTHVLCQTIKHLLDTNEDSERPAIICTFKAWRYEMEGDLAPGLIRAIAGVEHHNPHLVIPENNRQRYLKTAADLLKLVGEISAPFGSAGLAVAAASKATKYVVDSIADDSDNLDPLESTVDKIEKNIKKLVNEILEAARISDSHRNRQFRLVVFIDDLDRCSPMNMVRMFEWLKVHLRVENCIYILGLDHIAAARAIVGHYREYLSSDEDLAYGLRYLEKLIDSEYELAATS
;
A
#
# COMPACT_ATOMS: atom_id res chain seq x y z
N MET A 1 -3.70 25.40 38.81
CA MET A 1 -3.82 24.96 37.41
C MET A 1 -2.70 23.96 37.19
N THR A 2 -3.03 22.67 37.26
CA THR A 2 -2.10 21.59 36.96
C THR A 2 -2.00 21.50 35.45
N GLU A 3 -0.86 21.90 34.88
CA GLU A 3 -0.53 21.58 33.49
C GLU A 3 -0.53 20.05 33.38
N TYR A 4 -1.56 19.50 32.74
CA TYR A 4 -1.58 18.11 32.30
C TYR A 4 -0.58 18.01 31.15
N ARG A 5 0.70 17.82 31.47
CA ARG A 5 1.71 17.41 30.50
C ARG A 5 1.38 15.97 30.12
N ILE A 6 0.71 15.80 28.99
CA ILE A 6 0.50 14.49 28.39
C ILE A 6 1.92 13.93 28.07
N PRO A 7 2.31 12.75 28.59
CA PRO A 7 3.66 12.23 28.44
C PRO A 7 4.02 12.04 26.96
N PHE A 8 5.25 12.37 26.56
CA PHE A 8 5.72 12.24 25.18
C PHE A 8 5.57 10.81 24.61
N GLU A 9 5.51 9.79 25.47
CA GLU A 9 5.27 8.39 25.08
C GLU A 9 3.87 8.13 24.51
N SER A 10 2.87 9.00 24.72
CA SER A 10 1.49 8.77 24.26
C SER A 10 1.18 9.21 22.83
N TYR A 11 2.19 9.66 22.07
CA TYR A 11 1.98 10.21 20.71
C TYR A 11 2.68 9.44 19.60
N SER A 12 3.53 8.44 19.91
CA SER A 12 4.13 7.57 18.90
C SER A 12 3.17 6.41 18.59
N TRP A 13 2.10 6.71 17.85
CA TRP A 13 1.16 5.69 17.38
C TRP A 13 1.80 4.89 16.25
N ASP A 14 1.76 3.57 16.38
CA ASP A 14 1.98 2.67 15.27
C ASP A 14 0.62 2.38 14.59
N ILE A 15 0.57 2.31 13.25
CA ILE A 15 -0.68 2.03 12.52
C ILE A 15 -1.36 0.72 12.97
N ASP A 16 -0.59 -0.23 13.50
CA ASP A 16 -1.08 -1.51 14.01
C ASP A 16 -1.69 -1.41 15.43
N ASP A 17 -1.53 -0.27 16.13
CA ASP A 17 -2.10 0.00 17.46
C ASP A 17 -3.60 0.41 17.42
N TYR A 18 -4.28 0.17 16.30
CA TYR A 18 -5.66 0.60 16.05
C TYR A 18 -6.69 0.06 17.06
N ARG A 19 -6.37 -0.98 17.82
CA ARG A 19 -7.30 -1.57 18.81
C ARG A 19 -7.49 -0.66 20.02
N ASP A 20 -6.43 0.03 20.44
CA ASP A 20 -6.38 0.85 21.65
C ASP A 20 -6.49 2.35 21.34
N VAL A 21 -6.71 2.71 20.07
CA VAL A 21 -6.81 4.10 19.65
C VAL A 21 -8.05 4.77 20.22
N GLN A 22 -7.85 5.86 20.97
CA GLN A 22 -8.91 6.76 21.43
C GLN A 22 -8.87 8.07 20.64
N ASP A 23 -9.97 8.82 20.59
CA ASP A 23 -10.04 10.09 19.87
C ASP A 23 -9.44 11.27 20.63
N PHE A 24 -8.16 11.14 20.98
CA PHE A 24 -7.41 12.16 21.73
C PHE A 24 -7.20 13.45 20.93
N LEU A 25 -7.25 13.39 19.60
CA LEU A 25 -7.08 14.54 18.72
C LEU A 25 -8.41 15.18 18.29
N GLU A 26 -9.56 14.68 18.78
CA GLU A 26 -10.92 15.13 18.43
C GLU A 26 -11.18 15.15 16.90
N ARG A 27 -10.57 14.21 16.18
CA ARG A 27 -10.58 14.15 14.70
C ARG A 27 -11.55 13.12 14.15
N GLY A 28 -12.34 12.43 14.99
CA GLY A 28 -13.14 11.28 14.58
C GLY A 28 -14.12 11.50 13.42
N ALA A 29 -14.45 12.75 13.07
CA ALA A 29 -15.25 13.06 11.89
C ALA A 29 -14.55 12.62 10.57
N ILE A 30 -13.23 12.79 10.47
CA ILE A 30 -12.44 12.45 9.28
C ILE A 30 -12.39 10.93 9.06
N PRO A 31 -11.92 10.10 10.03
CA PRO A 31 -11.96 8.65 9.91
C PRO A 31 -13.34 8.07 9.60
N ARG A 32 -14.40 8.61 10.22
CA ARG A 32 -15.78 8.17 9.93
C ARG A 32 -16.19 8.49 8.49
N SER A 33 -15.75 9.61 7.96
CA SER A 33 -16.03 10.01 6.58
C SER A 33 -15.26 9.13 5.59
N ILE A 34 -13.97 8.89 5.85
CA ILE A 34 -13.13 7.95 5.08
C ILE A 34 -13.75 6.54 5.10
N ALA A 35 -14.11 6.02 6.29
CA ALA A 35 -14.73 4.71 6.42
C ALA A 35 -16.04 4.61 5.63
N ARG A 36 -16.91 5.64 5.69
CA ARG A 36 -18.14 5.69 4.88
C ARG A 36 -17.84 5.68 3.39
N GLU A 37 -16.86 6.45 2.95
CA GLU A 37 -16.44 6.51 1.56
C GLU A 37 -15.91 5.16 1.07
N ILE A 38 -15.13 4.47 1.89
CA ILE A 38 -14.61 3.11 1.65
C ILE A 38 -15.73 2.08 1.49
N ARG A 39 -16.95 2.31 1.99
CA ARG A 39 -18.10 1.42 1.76
C ARG A 39 -18.85 1.68 0.43
N GLN A 40 -18.61 2.82 -0.23
CA GLN A 40 -19.32 3.19 -1.46
C GLN A 40 -18.86 2.36 -2.68
N PRO A 41 -19.72 2.03 -3.67
CA PRO A 41 -19.41 1.18 -4.83
C PRO A 41 -18.50 1.86 -5.88
N ARG A 42 -17.31 2.32 -5.48
CA ARG A 42 -16.35 3.03 -6.35
C ARG A 42 -14.88 2.54 -6.26
N PRO A 43 -14.53 1.24 -6.09
CA PRO A 43 -13.14 0.82 -6.28
C PRO A 43 -12.79 0.64 -7.79
N PRO A 44 -11.50 0.64 -8.19
CA PRO A 44 -10.31 0.96 -7.38
C PRO A 44 -10.20 2.45 -7.07
N ARG A 45 -9.66 2.80 -5.89
CA ARG A 45 -9.37 4.19 -5.50
C ARG A 45 -8.13 4.34 -4.63
N ILE A 46 -7.53 5.51 -4.68
CA ILE A 46 -6.45 5.97 -3.81
C ILE A 46 -6.96 7.19 -3.02
N ILE A 47 -6.99 7.09 -1.70
CA ILE A 47 -7.41 8.16 -0.78
C ILE A 47 -6.16 8.74 -0.11
N GLY A 48 -5.99 10.05 -0.15
CA GLY A 48 -4.92 10.77 0.55
C GLY A 48 -5.39 11.29 1.91
N VAL A 49 -4.64 10.98 2.97
CA VAL A 49 -4.75 11.63 4.28
C VAL A 49 -3.53 12.53 4.44
N TYR A 50 -3.76 13.82 4.23
CA TYR A 50 -2.73 14.84 4.09
C TYR A 50 -2.45 15.55 5.40
N GLY A 51 -1.19 15.83 5.69
CA GLY A 51 -0.83 16.69 6.81
C GLY A 51 0.67 16.80 7.01
N TRP A 52 1.10 17.90 7.63
CA TRP A 52 2.48 18.13 8.02
C TRP A 52 3.00 17.05 9.00
N TRP A 53 4.31 17.01 9.21
CA TRP A 53 4.93 16.11 10.19
C TRP A 53 4.33 16.30 11.58
N GLY A 54 3.80 15.22 12.19
CA GLY A 54 3.17 15.30 13.51
C GLY A 54 1.70 15.73 13.51
N ALA A 55 1.07 15.95 12.34
CA ALA A 55 -0.36 16.28 12.23
C ALA A 55 -1.33 15.18 12.69
N GLY A 56 -0.82 14.00 13.08
CA GLY A 56 -1.64 12.87 13.53
C GLY A 56 -2.15 11.98 12.38
N LYS A 57 -1.47 11.93 11.24
CA LYS A 57 -1.85 11.10 10.07
C LYS A 57 -2.05 9.62 10.46
N THR A 58 -1.02 8.99 11.04
CA THR A 58 -1.08 7.61 11.53
C THR A 58 -2.26 7.38 12.47
N HIS A 59 -2.53 8.33 13.39
CA HIS A 59 -3.66 8.24 14.31
C HIS A 59 -5.02 8.23 13.58
N VAL A 60 -5.19 9.07 12.54
CA VAL A 60 -6.40 9.06 11.69
C VAL A 60 -6.52 7.75 10.92
N LEU A 61 -5.40 7.19 10.43
CA LEU A 61 -5.40 5.87 9.79
C LEU A 61 -5.82 4.77 10.78
N CYS A 62 -5.27 4.74 12.01
CA CYS A 62 -5.67 3.83 13.08
C CYS A 62 -7.17 3.92 13.37
N GLN A 63 -7.68 5.14 13.58
CA GLN A 63 -9.12 5.35 13.84
C GLN A 63 -9.98 4.88 12.67
N THR A 64 -9.50 5.03 11.43
CA THR A 64 -10.20 4.55 10.23
C THR A 64 -10.26 3.03 10.21
N ILE A 65 -9.14 2.36 10.48
CA ILE A 65 -9.08 0.89 10.60
C ILE A 65 -10.07 0.42 11.67
N LYS A 66 -10.04 1.03 12.86
CA LYS A 66 -10.94 0.72 13.96
C LYS A 66 -12.40 0.84 13.54
N HIS A 67 -12.80 1.98 12.94
CA HIS A 67 -14.17 2.18 12.48
C HIS A 67 -14.60 1.19 11.39
N LEU A 68 -13.71 0.80 10.48
CA LEU A 68 -14.02 -0.22 9.47
C LEU A 68 -14.25 -1.58 10.11
N LEU A 69 -13.38 -1.99 11.05
CA LEU A 69 -13.51 -3.28 11.73
C LEU A 69 -14.74 -3.32 12.63
N ASP A 70 -14.98 -2.28 13.42
CA ASP A 70 -16.13 -2.17 14.33
C ASP A 70 -17.48 -2.19 13.57
N THR A 71 -17.48 -1.84 12.27
CA THR A 71 -18.69 -1.82 11.42
C THR A 71 -18.71 -2.90 10.33
N ASN A 72 -17.74 -3.82 10.32
CA ASN A 72 -17.65 -4.86 9.28
C ASN A 72 -18.83 -5.83 9.33
N GLU A 73 -19.33 -6.15 10.53
CA GLU A 73 -20.39 -7.13 10.69
C GLU A 73 -21.69 -6.70 9.99
N ASP A 74 -22.03 -5.41 10.07
CA ASP A 74 -23.25 -4.83 9.50
C ASP A 74 -23.07 -4.35 8.05
N SER A 75 -21.88 -4.52 7.48
CA SER A 75 -21.58 -4.04 6.13
C SER A 75 -21.81 -5.12 5.08
N GLU A 76 -22.51 -4.76 3.99
CA GLU A 76 -22.54 -5.53 2.73
C GLU A 76 -21.17 -5.60 2.03
N ARG A 77 -20.25 -4.70 2.42
CA ARG A 77 -18.91 -4.57 1.83
C ARG A 77 -17.82 -4.56 2.89
N PRO A 78 -17.66 -5.67 3.64
CA PRO A 78 -16.67 -5.78 4.71
C PRO A 78 -15.25 -5.51 4.18
N ALA A 79 -14.44 -4.86 5.01
CA ALA A 79 -13.06 -4.48 4.68
C ALA A 79 -12.10 -5.52 5.26
N ILE A 80 -11.19 -6.00 4.43
CA ILE A 80 -9.99 -6.73 4.81
C ILE A 80 -8.87 -5.70 4.92
N ILE A 81 -8.28 -5.59 6.09
CA ILE A 81 -7.28 -4.57 6.39
C ILE A 81 -5.89 -5.07 5.99
N CYS A 82 -5.13 -4.25 5.28
CA CYS A 82 -3.71 -4.46 5.05
C CYS A 82 -2.98 -3.18 5.48
N THR A 83 -2.03 -3.26 6.40
CA THR A 83 -1.17 -2.13 6.75
C THR A 83 0.20 -2.34 6.12
N PHE A 84 0.77 -1.26 5.60
CA PHE A 84 2.09 -1.23 4.99
C PHE A 84 2.84 0.01 5.46
N LYS A 85 3.89 -0.22 6.27
CA LYS A 85 4.79 0.83 6.74
C LYS A 85 5.96 0.93 5.78
N ALA A 86 5.95 1.92 4.90
CA ALA A 86 6.91 2.03 3.82
C ALA A 86 8.36 2.10 4.33
N TRP A 87 8.59 2.89 5.38
CA TRP A 87 9.93 3.08 5.98
C TRP A 87 10.61 1.79 6.43
N ARG A 88 9.86 0.74 6.79
CA ARG A 88 10.43 -0.55 7.21
C ARG A 88 11.20 -1.25 6.09
N TYR A 89 10.88 -0.91 4.83
CA TYR A 89 11.45 -1.53 3.64
C TYR A 89 12.39 -0.58 2.88
N GLU A 90 12.66 0.62 3.41
CA GLU A 90 13.50 1.64 2.76
C GLU A 90 14.89 1.10 2.39
N MET A 91 15.47 0.30 3.28
CA MET A 91 16.82 -0.25 3.11
C MET A 91 16.87 -1.47 2.17
N GLU A 92 15.73 -1.96 1.69
CA GLU A 92 15.66 -3.07 0.73
C GLU A 92 15.76 -2.60 -0.74
N GLY A 93 15.89 -1.28 -0.96
CA GLY A 93 16.14 -0.67 -2.27
C GLY A 93 14.89 -0.41 -3.11
N ASP A 94 13.81 -1.18 -2.93
CA ASP A 94 12.50 -0.96 -3.54
C ASP A 94 11.38 -1.29 -2.54
N LEU A 95 10.32 -0.48 -2.53
CA LEU A 95 9.18 -0.63 -1.62
C LEU A 95 8.14 -1.62 -2.13
N ALA A 96 8.06 -1.85 -3.45
CA ALA A 96 7.06 -2.72 -4.05
C ALA A 96 7.11 -4.18 -3.52
N PRO A 97 8.28 -4.83 -3.38
CA PRO A 97 8.36 -6.15 -2.73
C PRO A 97 7.84 -6.14 -1.29
N GLY A 98 8.10 -5.07 -0.54
CA GLY A 98 7.59 -4.88 0.82
C GLY A 98 6.06 -4.85 0.84
N LEU A 99 5.46 -4.08 -0.07
CA LEU A 99 4.01 -3.97 -0.18
C LEU A 99 3.36 -5.31 -0.55
N ILE A 100 3.97 -6.06 -1.48
CA ILE A 100 3.47 -7.39 -1.86
C ILE A 100 3.48 -8.35 -0.66
N ARG A 101 4.54 -8.32 0.16
CA ARG A 101 4.60 -9.12 1.40
C ARG A 101 3.56 -8.69 2.42
N ALA A 102 3.29 -7.39 2.55
CA ALA A 102 2.23 -6.90 3.43
C ALA A 102 0.84 -7.40 2.98
N ILE A 103 0.55 -7.34 1.67
CA ILE A 103 -0.70 -7.87 1.09
C ILE A 103 -0.78 -9.39 1.28
N ALA A 104 0.31 -10.13 1.09
CA ALA A 104 0.33 -11.57 1.35
C ALA A 104 0.15 -11.92 2.84
N GLY A 105 0.49 -11.00 3.74
CA GLY A 105 0.38 -11.11 5.19
C GLY A 105 -0.93 -10.55 5.78
N VAL A 106 -1.97 -10.35 4.97
CA VAL A 106 -3.26 -9.75 5.41
C VAL A 106 -3.87 -10.42 6.64
N GLU A 107 -3.66 -11.72 6.84
CA GLU A 107 -4.17 -12.45 8.01
C GLU A 107 -3.69 -11.86 9.33
N HIS A 108 -2.48 -11.29 9.38
CA HIS A 108 -1.93 -10.69 10.60
C HIS A 108 -2.79 -9.53 11.12
N HIS A 109 -3.38 -8.77 10.21
CA HIS A 109 -4.22 -7.61 10.52
C HIS A 109 -5.70 -7.98 10.66
N ASN A 110 -6.09 -9.19 10.27
CA ASN A 110 -7.49 -9.66 10.28
C ASN A 110 -7.61 -11.00 11.03
N PRO A 111 -7.35 -11.06 12.35
CA PRO A 111 -7.36 -12.31 13.11
C PRO A 111 -8.73 -13.00 13.16
N HIS A 112 -9.81 -12.27 12.86
CA HIS A 112 -11.17 -12.82 12.78
C HIS A 112 -11.47 -13.47 11.42
N LEU A 113 -10.60 -13.30 10.43
CA LEU A 113 -10.76 -13.88 9.10
C LEU A 113 -10.21 -15.31 9.09
N VAL A 114 -11.11 -16.30 9.05
CA VAL A 114 -10.73 -17.72 9.09
C VAL A 114 -10.52 -18.27 7.68
N ILE A 115 -9.31 -18.11 7.14
CA ILE A 115 -9.00 -18.54 5.78
C ILE A 115 -8.72 -20.07 5.72
N PRO A 116 -9.34 -20.83 4.80
CA PRO A 116 -8.97 -22.22 4.56
C PRO A 116 -7.54 -22.36 4.04
N GLU A 117 -6.80 -23.33 4.55
CA GLU A 117 -5.37 -23.52 4.26
C GLU A 117 -5.06 -23.65 2.75
N ASN A 118 -5.93 -24.31 1.98
CA ASN A 118 -5.75 -24.42 0.52
C ASN A 118 -5.81 -23.06 -0.18
N ASN A 119 -6.73 -22.18 0.24
CA ASN A 119 -6.84 -20.83 -0.32
C ASN A 119 -5.65 -19.97 0.10
N ARG A 120 -5.20 -20.13 1.34
CA ARG A 120 -3.99 -19.49 1.87
C ARG A 120 -2.75 -19.85 1.05
N GLN A 121 -2.50 -21.13 0.83
CA GLN A 121 -1.38 -21.59 0.00
C GLN A 121 -1.45 -21.03 -1.43
N ARG A 122 -2.65 -20.90 -1.99
CA ARG A 122 -2.87 -20.39 -3.34
C ARG A 122 -2.41 -18.93 -3.47
N TYR A 123 -2.90 -18.02 -2.62
CA TYR A 123 -2.47 -16.62 -2.72
C TYR A 123 -1.02 -16.39 -2.25
N LEU A 124 -0.51 -17.19 -1.31
CA LEU A 124 0.90 -17.13 -0.92
C LEU A 124 1.83 -17.54 -2.07
N LYS A 125 1.42 -18.55 -2.86
CA LYS A 125 2.13 -18.93 -4.09
C LYS A 125 2.08 -17.79 -5.11
N THR A 126 0.90 -17.22 -5.37
CA THR A 126 0.76 -16.06 -6.28
C THR A 126 1.63 -14.88 -5.84
N ALA A 127 1.69 -14.59 -4.53
CA ALA A 127 2.57 -13.55 -3.99
C ALA A 127 4.06 -13.89 -4.19
N ALA A 128 4.46 -15.15 -3.99
CA ALA A 128 5.84 -15.59 -4.24
C ALA A 128 6.24 -15.48 -5.71
N ASP A 129 5.34 -15.83 -6.63
CA ASP A 129 5.58 -15.69 -8.08
C ASP A 129 5.65 -14.22 -8.49
N LEU A 130 4.78 -13.37 -7.93
CA LEU A 130 4.85 -11.92 -8.11
C LEU A 130 6.17 -11.32 -7.59
N LEU A 131 6.64 -11.74 -6.42
CA LEU A 131 7.93 -11.27 -5.86
C LEU A 131 9.12 -11.61 -6.76
N LYS A 132 9.11 -12.77 -7.43
CA LYS A 132 10.15 -13.12 -8.42
C LYS A 132 10.13 -12.16 -9.60
N LEU A 133 8.95 -11.90 -10.18
CA LEU A 133 8.77 -10.97 -11.30
C LEU A 133 9.22 -9.55 -10.96
N VAL A 134 8.84 -9.04 -9.78
CA VAL A 134 9.27 -7.70 -9.33
C VAL A 134 10.79 -7.66 -9.10
N GLY A 135 11.36 -8.71 -8.51
CA GLY A 135 12.80 -8.80 -8.28
C GLY A 135 13.65 -8.74 -9.56
N GLU A 136 13.14 -9.26 -10.67
CA GLU A 136 13.79 -9.16 -11.99
C GLU A 136 13.87 -7.71 -12.50
N ILE A 137 12.87 -6.88 -12.21
CA ILE A 137 12.80 -5.47 -12.65
C ILE A 137 13.52 -4.53 -11.67
N SER A 138 13.57 -4.85 -10.38
CA SER A 138 14.22 -3.99 -9.37
C SER A 138 15.77 -4.13 -9.35
N ALA A 139 16.32 -5.23 -9.85
CA ALA A 139 17.78 -5.50 -9.90
C ALA A 139 18.65 -4.54 -10.76
N PRO A 140 18.20 -3.94 -11.88
CA PRO A 140 19.07 -3.18 -12.78
C PRO A 140 19.47 -1.76 -12.31
N PHE A 141 18.81 -1.18 -11.29
CA PHE A 141 19.04 0.21 -10.89
C PHE A 141 19.84 0.39 -9.59
N GLY A 142 20.31 -0.70 -8.98
CA GLY A 142 21.08 -0.70 -7.74
C GLY A 142 22.61 -0.66 -7.90
N SER A 143 23.15 -0.16 -9.02
CA SER A 143 24.59 -0.20 -9.28
C SER A 143 25.17 1.12 -9.78
N ALA A 144 25.24 2.12 -8.91
CA ALA A 144 26.46 2.90 -8.81
C ALA A 144 27.46 2.08 -7.98
N GLY A 145 28.11 1.10 -8.62
CA GLY A 145 29.37 0.52 -8.14
C GLY A 145 29.31 -0.64 -7.13
N LEU A 146 28.57 -1.72 -7.39
CA LEU A 146 29.01 -3.08 -7.02
C LEU A 146 28.19 -4.15 -7.77
N ALA A 147 28.51 -4.37 -9.04
CA ALA A 147 28.22 -5.65 -9.67
C ALA A 147 29.27 -6.67 -9.21
N VAL A 148 28.85 -7.94 -9.10
CA VAL A 148 29.63 -9.16 -8.77
C VAL A 148 29.52 -9.61 -7.30
N ALA A 149 28.47 -10.41 -7.02
CA ALA A 149 28.58 -11.70 -6.29
C ALA A 149 27.24 -12.48 -6.20
N ALA A 150 26.08 -11.85 -6.39
CA ALA A 150 24.78 -12.55 -6.28
C ALA A 150 24.22 -13.09 -7.61
N ALA A 151 24.88 -12.83 -8.74
CA ALA A 151 24.39 -13.26 -10.06
C ALA A 151 24.61 -14.75 -10.35
N SER A 152 25.53 -15.45 -9.65
CA SER A 152 25.87 -16.85 -9.97
C SER A 152 24.77 -17.87 -9.63
N LYS A 153 23.85 -17.55 -8.71
CA LYS A 153 22.66 -18.38 -8.43
C LYS A 153 21.45 -17.99 -9.27
N ALA A 154 21.31 -16.71 -9.63
CA ALA A 154 20.19 -16.22 -10.43
C ALA A 154 20.29 -16.67 -11.89
N THR A 155 21.50 -16.66 -12.48
CA THR A 155 21.70 -17.15 -13.86
C THR A 155 21.40 -18.64 -14.00
N LYS A 156 21.65 -19.46 -12.96
CA LYS A 156 21.40 -20.90 -13.02
C LYS A 156 19.89 -21.22 -12.99
N TYR A 157 19.12 -20.47 -12.20
CA TYR A 157 17.65 -20.58 -12.21
C TYR A 157 17.05 -20.15 -13.54
N VAL A 158 17.50 -19.01 -14.09
CA VAL A 158 17.01 -18.50 -15.38
C VAL A 158 17.33 -19.47 -16.52
N VAL A 159 18.55 -20.03 -16.57
CA VAL A 159 18.95 -20.99 -17.60
C VAL A 159 18.19 -22.32 -17.48
N ASP A 160 17.96 -22.82 -16.26
CA ASP A 160 17.19 -24.06 -16.06
C ASP A 160 15.70 -23.87 -16.35
N SER A 161 15.11 -22.69 -16.07
CA SER A 161 13.71 -22.39 -16.41
C SER A 161 13.46 -22.08 -17.90
N ILE A 162 14.49 -21.68 -18.65
CA ILE A 162 14.40 -21.53 -20.11
C ILE A 162 14.49 -22.90 -20.81
N ALA A 163 15.07 -23.91 -20.16
CA ALA A 163 15.22 -25.25 -20.71
C ALA A 163 13.96 -26.13 -20.57
N ASP A 164 13.07 -25.82 -19.62
CA ASP A 164 11.87 -26.63 -19.33
C ASP A 164 10.58 -26.14 -20.04
N ASP A 165 10.60 -24.98 -20.72
CA ASP A 165 9.38 -24.31 -21.20
C ASP A 165 9.34 -24.13 -22.74
N SER A 166 9.93 -25.07 -23.49
CA SER A 166 9.97 -25.01 -24.96
C SER A 166 8.63 -25.32 -25.65
N ASP A 167 7.55 -25.62 -24.91
CA ASP A 167 6.29 -26.11 -25.49
C ASP A 167 5.05 -25.22 -25.26
N ASN A 168 5.17 -24.03 -24.65
CA ASN A 168 4.06 -23.07 -24.60
C ASN A 168 4.53 -21.64 -24.91
N LEU A 169 4.57 -21.29 -26.19
CA LEU A 169 4.62 -19.90 -26.63
C LEU A 169 3.26 -19.24 -26.39
N ASP A 170 2.96 -18.93 -25.12
CA ASP A 170 1.97 -17.90 -24.81
C ASP A 170 2.38 -16.60 -25.54
N PRO A 171 1.42 -15.78 -26.01
CA PRO A 171 1.73 -14.49 -26.65
C PRO A 171 2.72 -13.73 -25.77
N LEU A 172 3.71 -13.06 -26.37
CA LEU A 172 4.79 -12.33 -25.68
C LEU A 172 4.23 -11.29 -24.68
N GLU A 173 3.79 -11.75 -23.52
CA GLU A 173 3.19 -10.97 -22.44
C GLU A 173 4.34 -10.21 -21.77
N SER A 174 4.26 -8.88 -21.74
CA SER A 174 5.32 -8.07 -21.14
C SER A 174 5.41 -8.36 -19.64
N THR A 175 6.58 -8.14 -19.03
CA THR A 175 6.72 -8.34 -17.57
C THR A 175 5.75 -7.45 -16.78
N VAL A 176 5.43 -6.26 -17.32
CA VAL A 176 4.42 -5.35 -16.76
C VAL A 176 3.03 -5.99 -16.74
N ASP A 177 2.61 -6.61 -17.85
CA ASP A 177 1.32 -7.31 -17.95
C ASP A 177 1.26 -8.49 -16.97
N LYS A 178 2.35 -9.28 -16.88
CA LYS A 178 2.47 -10.38 -15.92
C LYS A 178 2.34 -9.90 -14.48
N ILE A 179 2.96 -8.77 -14.12
CA ILE A 179 2.86 -8.16 -12.79
C ILE A 179 1.42 -7.73 -12.51
N GLU A 180 0.78 -7.00 -13.43
CA GLU A 180 -0.61 -6.57 -13.28
C GLU A 180 -1.55 -7.76 -13.08
N LYS A 181 -1.40 -8.81 -13.90
CA LYS A 181 -2.19 -10.05 -13.82
C LYS A 181 -1.99 -10.75 -12.48
N ASN A 182 -0.76 -10.86 -11.99
CA ASN A 182 -0.47 -11.49 -10.70
C ASN A 182 -0.98 -10.68 -9.50
N ILE A 183 -0.91 -9.34 -9.56
CA ILE A 183 -1.49 -8.47 -8.52
C ILE A 183 -3.02 -8.63 -8.48
N LYS A 184 -3.68 -8.59 -9.66
CA LYS A 184 -5.14 -8.82 -9.76
C LYS A 184 -5.51 -10.19 -9.21
N LYS A 185 -4.75 -11.23 -9.57
CA LYS A 185 -4.93 -12.59 -9.07
C LYS A 185 -4.76 -12.68 -7.55
N LEU A 186 -3.70 -12.09 -6.99
CA LEU A 186 -3.41 -12.07 -5.56
C LEU A 186 -4.58 -11.47 -4.76
N VAL A 187 -5.03 -10.28 -5.15
CA VAL A 187 -6.16 -9.60 -4.48
C VAL A 187 -7.44 -10.43 -4.60
N ASN A 188 -7.75 -10.96 -5.79
CA ASN A 188 -8.96 -11.76 -5.99
C ASN A 188 -8.95 -13.04 -5.16
N GLU A 189 -7.81 -13.73 -5.06
CA GLU A 189 -7.68 -14.95 -4.26
C GLU A 189 -7.87 -14.68 -2.75
N ILE A 190 -7.39 -13.53 -2.26
CA ILE A 190 -7.61 -13.06 -0.88
C ILE A 190 -9.11 -12.76 -0.65
N LEU A 191 -9.75 -12.02 -1.55
CA LEU A 191 -11.17 -11.68 -1.44
C LEU A 191 -12.08 -12.91 -1.54
N GLU A 192 -11.74 -13.86 -2.41
CA GLU A 192 -12.45 -15.14 -2.53
C GLU A 192 -12.31 -15.96 -1.23
N ALA A 193 -11.10 -16.05 -0.67
CA ALA A 193 -10.88 -16.71 0.61
C ALA A 193 -11.76 -16.13 1.72
N ALA A 194 -11.86 -14.79 1.78
CA ALA A 194 -12.73 -14.12 2.74
C ALA A 194 -14.22 -14.41 2.51
N ARG A 195 -14.68 -14.43 1.25
CA ARG A 195 -16.07 -14.77 0.90
C ARG A 195 -16.44 -16.20 1.29
N ILE A 196 -15.53 -17.16 1.10
CA ILE A 196 -15.75 -18.57 1.50
C ILE A 196 -15.93 -18.67 3.01
N SER A 197 -15.10 -17.93 3.76
CA SER A 197 -15.13 -17.87 5.22
C SER A 197 -16.44 -17.27 5.77
N ASP A 198 -17.09 -16.43 4.96
CA ASP A 198 -18.33 -15.72 5.28
C ASP A 198 -19.51 -16.14 4.39
N SER A 199 -19.49 -17.39 3.94
CA SER A 199 -20.39 -17.91 2.89
C SER A 199 -21.89 -17.74 3.18
N HIS A 200 -22.29 -17.55 4.43
CA HIS A 200 -23.69 -17.35 4.83
C HIS A 200 -24.28 -15.98 4.45
N ARG A 201 -23.46 -14.95 4.24
CA ARG A 201 -23.96 -13.57 4.05
C ARG A 201 -23.78 -13.01 2.63
N ASN A 202 -23.15 -13.75 1.71
CA ASN A 202 -22.90 -13.36 0.30
C ASN A 202 -22.39 -11.92 0.12
N ARG A 203 -21.48 -11.49 1.00
CA ARG A 203 -20.97 -10.12 1.05
C ARG A 203 -19.85 -9.85 0.05
N GLN A 204 -19.73 -8.59 -0.39
CA GLN A 204 -18.69 -8.15 -1.31
C GLN A 204 -17.49 -7.56 -0.57
N PHE A 205 -16.58 -8.42 -0.12
CA PHE A 205 -15.34 -8.01 0.54
C PHE A 205 -14.49 -7.06 -0.30
N ARG A 206 -13.73 -6.21 0.40
CA ARG A 206 -12.78 -5.26 -0.18
C ARG A 206 -11.45 -5.34 0.53
N LEU A 207 -10.36 -5.23 -0.22
CA LEU A 207 -9.03 -5.06 0.36
C LEU A 207 -8.78 -3.57 0.55
N VAL A 208 -8.44 -3.17 1.77
CA VAL A 208 -8.11 -1.79 2.11
C VAL A 208 -6.67 -1.75 2.58
N VAL A 209 -5.80 -1.17 1.74
CA VAL A 209 -4.36 -1.11 1.94
C VAL A 209 -3.99 0.27 2.47
N PHE A 210 -3.62 0.34 3.74
CA PHE A 210 -3.12 1.53 4.41
C PHE A 210 -1.62 1.62 4.24
N ILE A 211 -1.14 2.65 3.54
CA ILE A 211 0.26 2.96 3.32
C ILE A 211 0.62 4.13 4.22
N ASP A 212 1.50 3.91 5.18
CA ASP A 212 1.92 4.92 6.14
C ASP A 212 3.42 5.20 6.08
N ASP A 213 3.80 6.38 6.57
CA ASP A 213 5.19 6.85 6.69
C ASP A 213 5.96 6.82 5.36
N LEU A 214 5.27 6.98 4.23
CA LEU A 214 5.91 7.07 2.93
C LEU A 214 6.77 8.33 2.82
N ASP A 215 6.38 9.41 3.50
CA ASP A 215 7.14 10.66 3.63
C ASP A 215 8.44 10.54 4.46
N ARG A 216 8.70 9.37 5.09
CA ARG A 216 9.98 9.05 5.76
C ARG A 216 10.97 8.32 4.85
N CYS A 217 10.52 7.81 3.71
CA CYS A 217 11.38 7.18 2.72
C CYS A 217 12.18 8.22 1.94
N SER A 218 13.26 7.79 1.29
CA SER A 218 14.00 8.67 0.37
C SER A 218 13.08 9.18 -0.74
N PRO A 219 13.34 10.39 -1.28
CA PRO A 219 12.55 10.93 -2.40
C PRO A 219 12.45 9.97 -3.59
N MET A 220 13.52 9.23 -3.86
CA MET A 220 13.56 8.24 -4.94
C MET A 220 12.56 7.10 -4.69
N ASN A 221 12.61 6.46 -3.52
CA ASN A 221 11.72 5.34 -3.20
C ASN A 221 10.26 5.78 -3.09
N MET A 222 10.01 6.96 -2.54
CA MET A 222 8.68 7.56 -2.49
C MET A 222 8.09 7.73 -3.90
N VAL A 223 8.84 8.34 -4.83
CA VAL A 223 8.35 8.58 -6.20
C VAL A 223 8.15 7.26 -6.94
N ARG A 224 9.07 6.29 -6.79
CA ARG A 224 8.90 4.94 -7.37
C ARG A 224 7.65 4.23 -6.85
N MET A 225 7.33 4.39 -5.57
CA MET A 225 6.09 3.85 -5.01
C MET A 225 4.85 4.51 -5.63
N PHE A 226 4.88 5.83 -5.89
CA PHE A 226 3.79 6.50 -6.61
C PHE A 226 3.64 6.01 -8.06
N GLU A 227 4.75 5.81 -8.77
CA GLU A 227 4.73 5.22 -10.11
C GLU A 227 4.17 3.79 -10.09
N TRP A 228 4.58 3.00 -9.10
CA TRP A 228 4.07 1.64 -8.91
C TRP A 228 2.56 1.62 -8.64
N LEU A 229 2.08 2.50 -7.74
CA LEU A 229 0.65 2.66 -7.44
C LEU A 229 -0.14 3.04 -8.68
N LYS A 230 0.40 3.97 -9.48
CA LYS A 230 -0.23 4.46 -10.71
C LYS A 230 -0.39 3.35 -11.76
N VAL A 231 0.63 2.51 -11.93
CA VAL A 231 0.67 1.50 -13.01
C VAL A 231 -0.02 0.20 -12.59
N HIS A 232 0.26 -0.30 -11.39
CA HIS A 232 0.01 -1.71 -11.07
C HIS A 232 -1.13 -1.97 -10.08
N LEU A 233 -1.62 -0.94 -9.38
CA LEU A 233 -2.46 -1.12 -8.20
C LEU A 233 -3.94 -0.76 -8.40
N ARG A 234 -4.36 -0.48 -9.64
CA ARG A 234 -5.78 -0.29 -10.00
C ARG A 234 -6.53 -1.63 -10.14
N VAL A 235 -6.72 -2.32 -9.02
CA VAL A 235 -7.45 -3.60 -8.94
C VAL A 235 -8.87 -3.39 -8.41
N GLU A 236 -9.87 -3.96 -9.08
CA GLU A 236 -11.25 -3.95 -8.60
C GLU A 236 -11.35 -4.45 -7.16
N ASN A 237 -12.22 -3.82 -6.36
CA ASN A 237 -12.40 -4.11 -4.93
C ASN A 237 -11.15 -3.91 -4.04
N CYS A 238 -10.12 -3.23 -4.54
CA CYS A 238 -8.99 -2.75 -3.74
C CYS A 238 -9.04 -1.23 -3.57
N ILE A 239 -8.74 -0.73 -2.36
CA ILE A 239 -8.66 0.70 -2.04
C ILE A 239 -7.35 0.94 -1.30
N TYR A 240 -6.61 1.99 -1.67
CA TYR A 240 -5.38 2.40 -1.01
C TYR A 240 -5.65 3.68 -0.23
N ILE A 241 -5.08 3.78 0.98
CA ILE A 241 -5.16 4.98 1.81
C ILE A 241 -3.75 5.35 2.19
N LEU A 242 -3.32 6.54 1.81
CA LEU A 242 -1.95 7.00 2.02
C LEU A 242 -1.95 8.08 3.10
N GLY A 243 -1.17 7.88 4.16
CA GLY A 243 -0.78 8.96 5.05
C GLY A 243 0.46 9.66 4.48
N LEU A 244 0.34 10.93 4.08
CA LEU A 244 1.48 11.68 3.53
C LEU A 244 1.51 13.16 3.90
N ASP A 245 2.71 13.69 4.11
CA ASP A 245 2.97 15.11 3.90
C ASP A 245 3.00 15.39 2.39
N HIS A 246 1.88 15.91 1.87
CA HIS A 246 1.70 16.18 0.45
C HIS A 246 2.64 17.26 -0.10
N ILE A 247 3.11 18.19 0.75
CA ILE A 247 4.09 19.19 0.34
C ILE A 247 5.48 18.56 0.21
N ALA A 248 5.88 17.71 1.16
CA ALA A 248 7.12 16.95 1.08
C ALA A 248 7.12 16.00 -0.14
N ALA A 249 6.00 15.30 -0.36
CA ALA A 249 5.82 14.42 -1.51
C ALA A 249 5.89 15.16 -2.85
N ALA A 250 5.23 16.31 -2.96
CA ALA A 250 5.29 17.15 -4.17
C ALA A 250 6.72 17.62 -4.47
N ARG A 251 7.48 18.01 -3.44
CA ARG A 251 8.90 18.36 -3.59
C ARG A 251 9.76 17.18 -4.04
N ALA A 252 9.50 15.98 -3.50
CA ALA A 252 10.20 14.77 -3.93
C ALA A 252 9.96 14.47 -5.42
N ILE A 253 8.71 14.60 -5.87
CA ILE A 253 8.32 14.43 -7.28
C ILE A 253 9.03 15.45 -8.17
N VAL A 254 9.02 16.74 -7.79
CA VAL A 254 9.69 17.79 -8.55
C VAL A 254 11.19 17.54 -8.64
N GLY A 255 11.82 17.15 -7.51
CA GLY A 255 13.23 16.80 -7.48
C GLY A 255 13.56 15.63 -8.42
N HIS A 256 12.70 14.63 -8.51
CA HIS A 256 12.87 13.47 -9.37
C HIS A 256 12.76 13.81 -10.86
N TYR A 257 11.84 14.69 -11.26
CA TYR A 257 11.64 15.08 -12.66
C TYR A 257 12.31 16.42 -13.05
N ARG A 258 13.22 16.94 -12.23
CA ARG A 258 13.78 18.30 -12.36
C ARG A 258 14.36 18.61 -13.74
N GLU A 259 15.00 17.64 -14.39
CA GLU A 259 15.61 17.79 -15.73
C GLU A 259 14.58 18.08 -16.83
N TYR A 260 13.31 17.79 -16.59
CA TYR A 260 12.20 17.98 -17.53
C TYR A 260 11.35 19.22 -17.19
N LEU A 261 11.66 19.95 -16.13
CA LEU A 261 10.88 21.09 -15.65
C LEU A 261 11.57 22.43 -15.97
N SER A 262 10.78 23.45 -16.32
CA SER A 262 11.23 24.84 -16.39
C SER A 262 11.35 25.44 -14.98
N SER A 263 12.20 26.46 -14.81
CA SER A 263 12.60 27.04 -13.52
C SER A 263 11.46 27.62 -12.65
N ASP A 264 10.26 27.77 -13.19
CA ASP A 264 9.15 28.49 -12.55
C ASP A 264 7.99 27.56 -12.12
N GLU A 265 8.12 26.23 -12.24
CA GLU A 265 7.06 25.24 -11.90
C GLU A 265 7.41 24.30 -10.71
N ASP A 266 7.99 24.84 -9.65
CA ASP A 266 8.69 24.01 -8.65
C ASP A 266 7.82 23.24 -7.65
N LEU A 267 6.53 23.56 -7.46
CA LEU A 267 5.68 22.82 -6.51
C LEU A 267 4.33 22.45 -7.11
N ALA A 268 3.78 23.33 -7.94
CA ALA A 268 2.51 23.09 -8.63
C ALA A 268 2.57 21.82 -9.50
N TYR A 269 3.71 21.51 -10.12
CA TYR A 269 3.88 20.26 -10.87
C TYR A 269 3.71 19.03 -9.97
N GLY A 270 4.41 18.98 -8.83
CA GLY A 270 4.32 17.88 -7.87
C GLY A 270 2.91 17.72 -7.29
N LEU A 271 2.23 18.82 -6.98
CA LEU A 271 0.84 18.79 -6.51
C LEU A 271 -0.12 18.26 -7.58
N ARG A 272 0.00 18.72 -8.84
CA ARG A 272 -0.80 18.19 -9.97
C ARG A 272 -0.51 16.72 -10.27
N TYR A 273 0.72 16.25 -10.00
CA TYR A 273 1.03 14.83 -10.09
C TYR A 273 0.23 14.05 -9.05
N LEU A 274 0.23 14.49 -7.79
CA LEU A 274 -0.54 13.86 -6.71
C LEU A 274 -2.04 13.89 -6.99
N GLU A 275 -2.58 15.01 -7.49
CA GLU A 275 -3.99 15.14 -7.88
C GLU A 275 -4.41 14.13 -8.96
N LYS A 276 -3.51 13.76 -9.88
CA LYS A 276 -3.79 12.71 -10.89
C LYS A 276 -3.72 11.29 -10.33
N LEU A 277 -3.05 11.11 -9.19
CA LEU A 277 -2.88 9.82 -8.54
C LEU A 277 -3.97 9.56 -7.49
N ILE A 278 -4.37 10.60 -6.75
CA ILE A 278 -5.23 10.53 -5.57
C ILE A 278 -6.64 10.95 -5.94
N ASP A 279 -7.60 10.07 -5.71
CA ASP A 279 -9.00 10.25 -6.12
C ASP A 279 -9.81 11.07 -5.11
N SER A 280 -9.38 11.11 -3.85
CA SER A 280 -10.05 11.86 -2.78
C SER A 280 -9.06 12.21 -1.67
N GLU A 281 -9.18 13.42 -1.12
CA GLU A 281 -8.20 14.00 -0.20
C GLU A 281 -8.87 14.43 1.10
N TYR A 282 -8.23 14.09 2.23
CA TYR A 282 -8.61 14.51 3.57
C TYR A 282 -7.45 15.23 4.21
N GLU A 283 -7.52 16.56 4.30
CA GLU A 283 -6.45 17.37 4.88
C GLU A 283 -6.62 17.55 6.39
N LEU A 284 -5.53 17.28 7.11
CA LEU A 284 -5.41 17.44 8.55
C LEU A 284 -4.86 18.84 8.86
N ALA A 285 -5.73 19.71 9.39
CA ALA A 285 -5.32 21.01 9.90
C ALA A 285 -4.26 20.86 11.02
N ALA A 286 -3.38 21.84 11.17
CA ALA A 286 -2.53 21.94 12.35
C ALA A 286 -3.39 22.13 13.60
N THR A 287 -3.16 21.31 14.63
CA THR A 287 -3.73 21.54 15.96
C THR A 287 -3.06 22.79 16.53
N SER A 288 -3.85 23.84 16.73
CA SER A 288 -3.47 25.07 17.44
C SER A 288 -3.20 24.81 18.92
#